data_AF-A0A1H8AX98-F1
#
_entry.id   AF-A0A1H8AX98-F1
#
_cell.length_a   1.000
_cell.length_b   1.000
_cell.length_c   1.000
_cell.angle_alpha   90.00
_cell.angle_beta   90.00
_cell.angle_gamma   90.00
#
_symmetry.space_group_name_H-M   'P 1'
#
loop_
_entity.id
_entity.type
_entity.pdbx_description
1 polymer ?
#
loop_
_entity_poly.entity_id
_entity_poly.type
_entity_poly.pdbx_seq_one_letter_code
_entity_poly.pdbx_strand_id
1 'polypeptide(L)'
;MAFKYLIIIATAAVILIYGIMKPERNWDMVAYVAAAYYRDGYRGVDLTRETYGDIKKGVSAKRFSKLVTGEYRETVFRDPASLEQQLPFYSPRVAYVELIRLFKHFGLSYTKATYVISAIFASLSVLVLGLIILEATVSIAILPFIVALTGYSEIARLSTPDAMACFFSLLGIYSLIKKGKLKFFVATILPVIRTDFILLSGLLMIFTYRQGDRFISLFSLLSAAAIYILVTKLTGNYGYLTLFNFTFIGSLSPYPANIIISHQVGDYVIPYALLLQSLLSHSHTVVYVLALYLFWLNRDQVNRGKVHFYCLFILPFVFTAAHMLLFPSNHFRFFVFSSSLIFIWSLTVLAQLKKVRDRAVKIGQYAEPLLPRNELGW
;
A
#
# COMPACT_ATOMS: atom_id res chain seq x y z
N MET A 1 14.56 23.05 13.85
CA MET A 1 13.21 22.46 13.67
C MET A 1 12.68 22.67 12.25
N ALA A 2 12.68 23.91 11.72
CA ALA A 2 12.21 24.23 10.36
C ALA A 2 12.84 23.37 9.25
N PHE A 3 14.16 23.13 9.31
CA PHE A 3 14.86 22.33 8.30
C PHE A 3 14.32 20.89 8.14
N LYS A 4 13.87 20.25 9.24
CA LYS A 4 13.31 18.90 9.18
C LYS A 4 11.99 18.87 8.40
N TYR A 5 11.11 19.84 8.65
CA TYR A 5 9.84 19.96 7.94
C TYR A 5 10.04 20.36 6.48
N LEU A 6 11.06 21.18 6.18
CA LEU A 6 11.41 21.53 4.81
C LEU A 6 11.74 20.28 3.97
N ILE A 7 12.52 19.33 4.51
CA ILE A 7 12.82 18.06 3.83
C ILE A 7 11.54 17.28 3.53
N ILE A 8 10.62 17.20 4.50
CA ILE A 8 9.34 16.50 4.34
C ILE A 8 8.50 17.13 3.22
N ILE A 9 8.32 18.45 3.27
CA ILE A 9 7.52 19.20 2.30
C ILE A 9 8.15 19.12 0.90
N ALA A 10 9.47 19.30 0.80
CA ALA A 10 10.19 19.22 -0.46
C ALA A 10 10.05 17.82 -1.09
N THR A 11 10.23 16.75 -0.31
CA THR A 11 10.11 15.37 -0.81
C THR A 11 8.68 15.08 -1.27
N ALA A 12 7.67 15.49 -0.50
CA ALA A 12 6.27 15.33 -0.87
C ALA A 12 5.92 16.12 -2.14
N ALA A 13 6.41 17.35 -2.27
CA ALA A 13 6.23 18.17 -3.46
C ALA A 13 6.85 17.53 -4.70
N VAL A 14 8.05 16.97 -4.59
CA VAL A 14 8.69 16.23 -5.71
C VAL A 14 7.81 15.06 -6.16
N ILE A 15 7.27 14.27 -5.23
CA ILE A 15 6.39 13.14 -5.57
C ILE A 15 5.09 13.59 -6.22
N LEU A 16 4.48 14.68 -5.72
CA LEU A 16 3.27 15.26 -6.32
C LEU A 16 3.53 15.70 -7.77
N ILE A 17 4.57 16.53 -7.96
CA ILE A 17 4.93 17.08 -9.27
C ILE A 17 5.27 15.94 -10.23
N TYR A 18 6.05 14.97 -9.79
CA TYR A 18 6.42 13.82 -10.61
C TYR A 18 5.21 12.98 -11.04
N GLY A 19 4.29 12.68 -10.12
CA GLY A 19 3.06 11.93 -10.42
C GLY A 19 2.17 12.64 -11.44
N ILE A 20 2.03 13.97 -11.33
CA ILE A 20 1.23 14.79 -12.25
C ILE A 20 1.91 14.96 -13.62
N MET A 21 3.23 15.17 -13.66
CA MET A 21 3.96 15.45 -14.90
C MET A 21 4.28 14.19 -15.71
N LYS A 22 4.42 13.03 -15.04
CA LYS A 22 4.80 11.77 -15.67
C LYS A 22 3.81 10.64 -15.35
N PRO A 23 2.49 10.80 -15.56
CA PRO A 23 1.53 9.74 -15.26
C PRO A 23 1.72 8.55 -16.20
N GLU A 24 1.62 7.35 -15.66
CA GLU A 24 1.83 6.13 -16.43
C GLU A 24 0.65 5.86 -17.37
N ARG A 25 -0.58 6.25 -16.96
CA ARG A 25 -1.82 6.01 -17.71
C ARG A 25 -1.96 4.52 -18.03
N ASN A 26 -1.86 3.67 -17.01
CA ASN A 26 -1.94 2.21 -17.11
C ASN A 26 -3.38 1.75 -17.44
N TRP A 27 -3.55 0.45 -17.68
CA TRP A 27 -4.84 -0.07 -18.14
C TRP A 27 -5.96 0.07 -17.09
N ASP A 28 -5.64 0.02 -15.79
CA ASP A 28 -6.60 0.25 -14.71
C ASP A 28 -7.35 1.59 -14.86
N MET A 29 -6.73 2.59 -15.51
CA MET A 29 -7.37 3.86 -15.88
C MET A 29 -8.65 3.64 -16.70
N VAL A 30 -8.67 2.70 -17.65
CA VAL A 30 -9.83 2.38 -18.48
C VAL A 30 -10.99 1.95 -17.61
N ALA A 31 -10.75 0.99 -16.72
CA ALA A 31 -11.78 0.43 -15.88
C ALA A 31 -12.28 1.41 -14.80
N TYR A 32 -11.41 2.26 -14.24
CA TYR A 32 -11.84 3.28 -13.29
C TYR A 32 -12.58 4.45 -13.95
N VAL A 33 -12.21 4.85 -15.16
CA VAL A 33 -12.99 5.83 -15.95
C VAL A 33 -14.37 5.26 -16.29
N ALA A 34 -14.42 3.99 -16.72
CA ALA A 34 -15.69 3.30 -16.97
C ALA A 34 -16.55 3.22 -15.69
N ALA A 35 -15.95 2.88 -14.54
CA ALA A 35 -16.67 2.84 -13.27
C ALA A 35 -17.25 4.21 -12.87
N ALA A 36 -16.54 5.30 -13.12
CA ALA A 36 -17.03 6.65 -12.87
C ALA A 36 -18.22 7.01 -13.78
N TYR A 37 -18.12 6.77 -15.10
CA TYR A 37 -19.23 6.98 -16.03
C TYR A 37 -20.43 6.06 -15.73
N TYR A 38 -20.18 4.82 -15.34
CA TYR A 38 -21.25 3.91 -14.94
C TYR A 38 -22.03 4.44 -13.72
N ARG A 39 -21.35 5.08 -12.76
CA ARG A 39 -22.01 5.76 -11.63
C ARG A 39 -22.84 6.97 -12.04
N ASP A 40 -22.55 7.59 -13.18
CA ASP A 40 -23.34 8.67 -13.76
C ASP A 40 -24.49 8.17 -14.67
N GLY A 41 -24.71 6.85 -14.74
CA GLY A 41 -25.84 6.26 -15.46
C GLY A 41 -25.53 5.78 -16.88
N TYR A 42 -24.30 5.92 -17.37
CA TYR A 42 -23.93 5.44 -18.70
C TYR A 42 -23.88 3.91 -18.76
N ARG A 43 -24.41 3.32 -19.83
CA ARG A 43 -24.48 1.86 -20.04
C ARG A 43 -24.17 1.51 -21.50
N GLY A 44 -23.88 0.24 -21.76
CA GLY A 44 -23.67 -0.34 -23.07
C GLY A 44 -22.75 0.50 -23.95
N VAL A 45 -23.20 0.75 -25.19
CA VAL A 45 -22.42 1.50 -26.19
C VAL A 45 -22.09 2.92 -25.71
N ASP A 46 -22.98 3.58 -24.98
CA ASP A 46 -22.74 4.94 -24.46
C ASP A 46 -21.61 4.94 -23.43
N LEU A 47 -21.56 3.95 -22.54
CA LEU A 47 -20.46 3.79 -21.59
C LEU A 47 -19.12 3.63 -22.30
N THR A 48 -19.06 2.76 -23.31
CA THR A 48 -17.84 2.54 -24.11
C THR A 48 -17.43 3.82 -24.83
N ARG A 49 -18.38 4.50 -25.49
CA ARG A 49 -18.12 5.74 -26.23
C ARG A 49 -17.56 6.83 -25.32
N GLU A 50 -18.18 7.09 -24.18
CA GLU A 50 -17.72 8.13 -23.26
C GLU A 50 -16.39 7.77 -22.60
N THR A 51 -16.22 6.52 -22.18
CA THR A 51 -14.98 6.05 -21.54
C THR A 51 -13.78 6.21 -22.47
N TYR A 52 -13.84 5.61 -23.66
CA TYR A 52 -12.72 5.67 -24.59
C TYR A 52 -12.62 7.04 -25.27
N GLY A 53 -13.72 7.77 -25.41
CA GLY A 53 -13.74 9.15 -25.88
C GLY A 53 -12.96 10.09 -24.96
N ASP A 54 -13.17 10.00 -23.65
CA ASP A 54 -12.42 10.78 -22.65
C ASP A 54 -10.94 10.40 -22.63
N ILE A 55 -10.65 9.10 -22.63
CA ILE A 55 -9.26 8.59 -22.62
C ILE A 55 -8.51 9.02 -23.86
N LYS A 56 -9.13 8.93 -25.05
CA LYS A 56 -8.51 9.33 -26.33
C LYS A 56 -8.14 10.82 -26.34
N LYS A 57 -8.93 11.68 -25.68
CA LYS A 57 -8.62 13.12 -25.52
C LYS A 57 -7.47 13.35 -24.52
N GLY A 58 -7.32 12.49 -23.52
CA GLY A 58 -6.35 12.63 -22.44
C GLY A 58 -4.97 11.99 -22.67
N VAL A 59 -4.78 11.21 -23.74
CA VAL A 59 -3.55 10.46 -24.00
C VAL A 59 -3.09 10.56 -25.45
N SER A 60 -1.77 10.41 -25.69
CA SER A 60 -1.23 10.34 -27.06
C SER A 60 -1.77 9.13 -27.85
N ALA A 61 -1.84 9.22 -29.17
CA ALA A 61 -2.28 8.12 -30.04
C ALA A 61 -1.51 6.80 -29.79
N LYS A 62 -0.19 6.87 -29.61
CA LYS A 62 0.66 5.71 -29.28
C LYS A 62 0.25 5.06 -27.95
N ARG A 63 -0.09 5.85 -26.94
CA ARG A 63 -0.54 5.33 -25.64
C ARG A 63 -1.95 4.77 -25.74
N PHE A 64 -2.85 5.45 -26.47
CA PHE A 64 -4.20 4.97 -26.71
C PHE A 64 -4.19 3.60 -27.38
N SER A 65 -3.40 3.43 -28.44
CA SER A 65 -3.20 2.13 -29.11
C SER A 65 -2.81 1.04 -28.11
N LYS A 66 -1.80 1.28 -27.26
CA LYS A 66 -1.39 0.31 -26.21
C LYS A 66 -2.51 -0.06 -25.20
N LEU A 67 -3.48 0.83 -24.98
CA LEU A 67 -4.59 0.59 -24.06
C LEU A 67 -5.71 -0.26 -24.68
N VAL A 68 -5.79 -0.31 -26.01
CA VAL A 68 -6.87 -1.00 -26.75
C VAL A 68 -6.38 -2.19 -27.58
N THR A 69 -5.07 -2.37 -27.76
CA THR A 69 -4.52 -3.51 -28.53
C THR A 69 -4.16 -4.70 -27.65
N GLY A 70 -4.32 -5.91 -28.20
CA GLY A 70 -4.08 -7.20 -27.56
C GLY A 70 -5.40 -7.92 -27.30
N GLU A 71 -5.43 -9.25 -27.42
CA GLU A 71 -6.65 -10.08 -27.44
C GLU A 71 -7.70 -9.68 -26.39
N TYR A 72 -7.28 -9.58 -25.12
CA TYR A 72 -8.13 -9.13 -24.03
C TYR A 72 -8.60 -7.67 -24.18
N ARG A 73 -7.66 -6.74 -24.39
CA ARG A 73 -7.95 -5.29 -24.41
C ARG A 73 -8.76 -4.86 -25.63
N GLU A 74 -8.53 -5.51 -26.75
CA GLU A 74 -9.24 -5.27 -28.00
C GLU A 74 -10.69 -5.70 -27.91
N THR A 75 -10.94 -6.85 -27.26
CA THR A 75 -12.31 -7.31 -26.97
C THR A 75 -13.02 -6.34 -26.03
N VAL A 76 -12.38 -5.94 -24.91
CA VAL A 76 -12.93 -4.95 -23.97
C VAL A 76 -13.17 -3.58 -24.61
N PHE A 77 -12.39 -3.22 -25.64
CA PHE A 77 -12.59 -1.98 -26.40
C PHE A 77 -13.76 -2.07 -27.39
N ARG A 78 -13.91 -3.20 -28.08
CA ARG A 78 -14.89 -3.37 -29.17
C ARG A 78 -16.27 -3.78 -28.68
N ASP A 79 -16.34 -4.57 -27.62
CA ASP A 79 -17.61 -5.09 -27.08
C ASP A 79 -18.01 -4.35 -25.80
N PRO A 80 -19.10 -3.56 -25.82
CA PRO A 80 -19.60 -2.89 -24.62
C PRO A 80 -19.96 -3.83 -23.47
N ALA A 81 -20.44 -5.05 -23.75
CA ALA A 81 -20.74 -6.01 -22.70
C ALA A 81 -19.47 -6.47 -21.98
N SER A 82 -18.37 -6.65 -22.71
CA SER A 82 -17.07 -6.99 -22.15
C SER A 82 -16.55 -5.89 -21.21
N LEU A 83 -16.72 -4.61 -21.56
CA LEU A 83 -16.35 -3.47 -20.69
C LEU A 83 -17.19 -3.45 -19.41
N GLU A 84 -18.50 -3.61 -19.51
CA GLU A 84 -19.37 -3.62 -18.33
C GLU A 84 -19.04 -4.76 -17.35
N GLN A 85 -18.67 -5.92 -17.88
CA GLN A 85 -18.24 -7.04 -17.03
C GLN A 85 -16.92 -6.78 -16.30
N GLN A 86 -16.13 -5.76 -16.66
CA GLN A 86 -14.96 -5.39 -15.85
C GLN A 86 -15.35 -4.64 -14.58
N LEU A 87 -16.49 -3.93 -14.59
CA LEU A 87 -16.86 -2.98 -13.54
C LEU A 87 -16.94 -3.59 -12.13
N PRO A 88 -17.44 -4.82 -11.91
CA PRO A 88 -17.46 -5.44 -10.59
C PRO A 88 -16.11 -5.61 -9.90
N PHE A 89 -14.99 -5.62 -10.65
CA PHE A 89 -13.65 -5.66 -10.07
C PHE A 89 -13.17 -4.29 -9.57
N TYR A 90 -13.64 -3.20 -10.19
CA TYR A 90 -13.14 -1.84 -9.95
C TYR A 90 -14.08 -0.99 -9.09
N SER A 91 -15.39 -1.18 -9.24
CA SER A 91 -16.44 -0.48 -8.49
C SER A 91 -16.38 -0.60 -6.96
N PRO A 92 -15.87 -1.71 -6.35
CA PRO A 92 -15.69 -1.80 -4.90
C PRO A 92 -14.76 -0.74 -4.29
N ARG A 93 -13.96 -0.05 -5.09
CA ARG A 93 -13.05 1.02 -4.63
C ARG A 93 -13.82 2.34 -4.55
N VAL A 94 -14.91 2.34 -3.77
CA VAL A 94 -15.94 3.38 -3.76
C VAL A 94 -15.33 4.75 -3.50
N ALA A 95 -14.45 4.89 -2.49
CA ALA A 95 -13.84 6.17 -2.19
C ALA A 95 -13.04 6.75 -3.37
N TYR A 96 -12.35 5.89 -4.13
CA TYR A 96 -11.57 6.31 -5.29
C TYR A 96 -12.46 6.71 -6.46
N VAL A 97 -13.48 5.91 -6.77
CA VAL A 97 -14.44 6.20 -7.86
C VAL A 97 -15.23 7.48 -7.58
N GLU A 98 -15.75 7.66 -6.37
CA GLU A 98 -16.48 8.88 -6.00
C GLU A 98 -15.57 10.12 -5.99
N LEU A 99 -14.29 9.95 -5.64
CA LEU A 99 -13.35 11.06 -5.73
C LEU A 99 -13.04 11.43 -7.19
N ILE A 100 -12.95 10.48 -8.10
CA ILE A 100 -12.84 10.75 -9.55
C ILE A 100 -14.03 11.60 -10.01
N ARG A 101 -15.25 11.23 -9.60
CA ARG A 101 -16.49 11.97 -9.88
C ARG A 101 -16.47 13.37 -9.28
N LEU A 102 -16.01 13.52 -8.05
CA LEU A 102 -15.89 14.82 -7.41
C LEU A 102 -14.91 15.74 -8.17
N PHE A 103 -13.75 15.23 -8.60
CA PHE A 103 -12.76 16.02 -9.35
C PHE A 103 -13.29 16.49 -10.71
N LYS A 104 -14.26 15.79 -11.31
CA LYS A 104 -14.94 16.26 -12.52
C LYS A 104 -15.75 17.53 -12.31
N HIS A 105 -16.37 17.69 -11.14
CA HIS A 105 -17.07 18.92 -10.77
C HIS A 105 -16.10 20.11 -10.64
N PHE A 106 -14.82 19.84 -10.39
CA PHE A 106 -13.74 20.84 -10.39
C PHE A 106 -13.08 21.03 -11.77
N GLY A 107 -13.68 20.52 -12.85
CA GLY A 107 -13.24 20.74 -14.22
C GLY A 107 -12.18 19.78 -14.75
N LEU A 108 -11.80 18.73 -14.00
CA LEU A 108 -10.91 17.70 -14.52
C LEU A 108 -11.67 16.66 -15.35
N SER A 109 -11.04 16.08 -16.38
CA SER A 109 -11.59 14.86 -17.00
C SER A 109 -11.47 13.66 -16.05
N TYR A 110 -12.29 12.61 -16.23
CA TYR A 110 -12.15 11.38 -15.45
C TYR A 110 -10.79 10.74 -15.67
N THR A 111 -10.32 10.74 -16.91
CA THR A 111 -8.98 10.30 -17.28
C THR A 111 -7.91 11.02 -16.45
N LYS A 112 -7.98 12.35 -16.32
CA LYS A 112 -7.01 13.15 -15.56
C LYS A 112 -7.16 12.96 -14.05
N ALA A 113 -8.38 12.88 -13.55
CA ALA A 113 -8.67 12.72 -12.14
C ALA A 113 -8.03 11.45 -11.56
N THR A 114 -8.03 10.33 -12.30
CA THR A 114 -7.47 9.05 -11.82
C THR A 114 -6.04 9.19 -11.29
N TYR A 115 -5.11 9.70 -12.10
CA TYR A 115 -3.70 9.80 -11.70
C TYR A 115 -3.40 11.04 -10.84
N VAL A 116 -4.18 12.12 -10.95
CA VAL A 116 -4.05 13.30 -10.07
C VAL A 116 -4.36 12.91 -8.63
N ILE A 117 -5.42 12.14 -8.41
CA ILE A 117 -5.77 11.61 -7.09
C ILE A 117 -4.62 10.76 -6.55
N SER A 118 -4.08 9.85 -7.36
CA SER A 118 -2.97 8.99 -6.94
C SER A 118 -1.72 9.79 -6.59
N ALA A 119 -1.37 10.83 -7.36
CA ALA A 119 -0.26 11.74 -7.05
C ALA A 119 -0.47 12.53 -5.75
N ILE A 120 -1.69 13.02 -5.49
CA ILE A 120 -2.04 13.72 -4.24
C ILE A 120 -1.86 12.78 -3.05
N PHE A 121 -2.46 11.59 -3.10
CA PHE A 121 -2.36 10.65 -1.97
C PHE A 121 -0.96 10.10 -1.78
N ALA A 122 -0.16 9.92 -2.83
CA ALA A 122 1.24 9.53 -2.70
C ALA A 122 2.05 10.62 -1.99
N SER A 123 1.83 11.89 -2.35
CA SER A 123 2.43 13.04 -1.67
C SER A 123 2.01 13.13 -0.19
N LEU A 124 0.72 13.01 0.10
CA LEU A 124 0.21 12.96 1.48
C LEU A 124 0.80 11.78 2.27
N SER A 125 1.00 10.64 1.62
CA SER A 125 1.65 9.47 2.23
C SER A 125 3.09 9.80 2.64
N VAL A 126 3.85 10.54 1.82
CA VAL A 126 5.20 11.01 2.15
C VAL A 126 5.18 11.98 3.35
N LEU A 127 4.19 12.87 3.44
CA LEU A 127 4.04 13.75 4.60
C LEU A 127 3.87 12.93 5.89
N VAL A 128 2.95 11.96 5.90
CA VAL A 128 2.71 11.10 7.07
C VAL A 128 3.93 10.23 7.38
N LEU A 129 4.60 9.68 6.36
CA LEU A 129 5.85 8.93 6.54
C LEU A 129 6.93 9.80 7.20
N GLY A 130 7.08 11.05 6.76
CA GLY A 130 7.98 12.02 7.37
C GLY A 130 7.67 12.25 8.85
N LEU A 131 6.39 12.38 9.21
CA LEU A 131 5.97 12.49 10.61
C LEU A 131 6.29 11.23 11.42
N ILE A 132 6.13 10.03 10.84
CA ILE A 132 6.51 8.76 11.50
C ILE A 132 8.02 8.71 11.74
N ILE A 133 8.84 9.15 10.77
CA ILE A 133 10.31 9.20 10.93
C ILE A 133 10.71 10.14 12.07
N LEU A 134 10.01 11.28 12.25
CA LEU A 134 10.27 12.20 13.36
C LEU A 134 10.00 11.56 14.74
N GLU A 135 9.11 10.57 14.81
CA GLU A 135 8.86 9.78 16.03
C GLU A 135 9.82 8.59 16.20
N ALA A 136 10.60 8.28 15.17
CA ALA A 136 11.62 7.24 15.20
C ALA A 136 13.00 7.82 15.56
N THR A 137 13.97 6.96 15.91
CA THR A 137 15.34 7.41 16.22
C THR A 137 16.20 7.65 14.97
N VAL A 138 15.58 7.73 13.79
CA VAL A 138 16.23 7.81 12.48
C VAL A 138 16.30 9.27 12.02
N SER A 139 17.37 9.64 11.32
CA SER A 139 17.50 10.99 10.76
C SER A 139 16.48 11.22 9.65
N ILE A 140 15.76 12.36 9.67
CA ILE A 140 14.79 12.73 8.62
C ILE A 140 15.43 12.88 7.24
N ALA A 141 16.75 13.10 7.16
CA ALA A 141 17.48 13.17 5.91
C ALA A 141 17.40 11.87 5.08
N ILE A 142 17.00 10.75 5.69
CA ILE A 142 16.79 9.49 4.98
C ILE A 142 15.48 9.45 4.18
N LEU A 143 14.52 10.35 4.45
CA LEU A 143 13.18 10.30 3.86
C LEU A 143 13.20 10.21 2.32
N PRO A 144 13.94 11.05 1.57
CA PRO A 144 14.01 10.95 0.12
C PRO A 144 14.48 9.56 -0.37
N PHE A 145 15.41 8.94 0.35
CA PHE A 145 15.94 7.62 0.00
C PHE A 145 14.91 6.51 0.25
N ILE A 146 14.20 6.56 1.37
CA ILE A 146 13.10 5.61 1.63
C ILE A 146 12.05 5.75 0.54
N VAL A 147 11.63 6.97 0.24
CA VAL A 147 10.63 7.27 -0.79
C VAL A 147 11.03 6.72 -2.17
N ALA A 148 12.30 6.88 -2.55
CA ALA A 148 12.83 6.37 -3.80
C ALA A 148 12.92 4.83 -3.85
N LEU A 149 13.25 4.19 -2.73
CA LEU A 149 13.49 2.75 -2.66
C LEU A 149 12.23 1.91 -2.44
N THR A 150 11.15 2.49 -1.89
CA THR A 150 9.95 1.73 -1.51
C THR A 150 8.77 1.87 -2.47
N GLY A 151 8.91 2.66 -3.54
CA GLY A 151 7.94 2.67 -4.66
C GLY A 151 6.92 3.82 -4.65
N TYR A 152 7.14 4.89 -3.87
CA TYR A 152 6.23 6.05 -3.86
C TYR A 152 6.08 6.71 -5.23
N SER A 153 7.16 6.75 -6.02
CA SER A 153 7.14 7.27 -7.39
C SER A 153 6.27 6.44 -8.33
N GLU A 154 6.15 5.13 -8.08
CA GLU A 154 5.32 4.23 -8.88
C GLU A 154 3.84 4.49 -8.60
N ILE A 155 3.42 4.40 -7.33
CA ILE A 155 2.03 4.63 -6.92
C ILE A 155 1.53 6.05 -7.20
N ALA A 156 2.43 7.03 -7.29
CA ALA A 156 2.08 8.41 -7.67
C ALA A 156 1.69 8.56 -9.15
N ARG A 157 2.17 7.67 -10.03
CA ARG A 157 1.95 7.74 -11.49
C ARG A 157 0.84 6.81 -11.97
N LEU A 158 0.54 5.76 -11.20
CA LEU A 158 -0.47 4.77 -11.53
C LEU A 158 -1.87 5.32 -11.29
N SER A 159 -2.82 4.99 -12.17
CA SER A 159 -4.25 5.30 -12.02
C SER A 159 -4.93 4.24 -11.15
N THR A 160 -4.52 4.15 -9.88
CA THR A 160 -5.03 3.16 -8.91
C THR A 160 -5.29 3.77 -7.53
N PRO A 161 -6.12 3.12 -6.69
CA PRO A 161 -6.34 3.53 -5.30
C PRO A 161 -5.16 3.22 -4.37
N ASP A 162 -4.05 2.66 -4.87
CA ASP A 162 -2.96 2.14 -4.02
C ASP A 162 -2.30 3.25 -3.21
N ALA A 163 -2.14 4.43 -3.80
CA ALA A 163 -1.65 5.60 -3.08
C ALA A 163 -2.60 6.07 -1.97
N MET A 164 -3.91 6.00 -2.19
CA MET A 164 -4.91 6.32 -1.18
C MET A 164 -4.86 5.31 -0.03
N ALA A 165 -4.78 4.02 -0.35
CA ALA A 165 -4.63 2.97 0.65
C ALA A 165 -3.33 3.10 1.44
N CYS A 166 -2.22 3.44 0.78
CA CYS A 166 -0.94 3.75 1.42
C CYS A 166 -1.08 4.89 2.44
N PHE A 167 -1.69 6.01 2.04
CA PHE A 167 -1.90 7.17 2.91
C PHE A 167 -2.69 6.81 4.17
N PHE A 168 -3.86 6.19 4.02
CA PHE A 168 -4.70 5.86 5.16
C PHE A 168 -4.06 4.78 6.05
N SER A 169 -3.30 3.84 5.48
CA SER A 169 -2.55 2.87 6.27
C SER A 169 -1.48 3.54 7.13
N LEU A 170 -0.69 4.44 6.55
CA LEU A 170 0.30 5.23 7.30
C LEU A 170 -0.37 6.12 8.35
N LEU A 171 -1.52 6.72 8.04
CA LEU A 171 -2.27 7.55 8.97
C LEU A 171 -2.79 6.74 10.17
N GLY A 172 -3.26 5.52 9.94
CA GLY A 172 -3.65 4.58 11.00
C GLY A 172 -2.47 4.21 11.90
N ILE A 173 -1.33 3.88 11.30
CA ILE A 173 -0.09 3.56 12.03
C ILE A 173 0.46 4.78 12.80
N TYR A 174 0.48 5.96 12.20
CA TYR A 174 0.88 7.18 12.87
C TYR A 174 -0.04 7.52 14.04
N SER A 175 -1.36 7.38 13.86
CA SER A 175 -2.32 7.55 14.95
C SER A 175 -2.12 6.52 16.06
N LEU A 176 -1.69 5.28 15.76
CA LEU A 176 -1.33 4.30 16.77
C LEU A 176 -0.11 4.75 17.58
N ILE A 177 0.96 5.19 16.91
CA ILE A 177 2.17 5.69 17.56
C ILE A 177 1.84 6.87 18.49
N LYS A 178 0.99 7.79 18.03
CA LYS A 178 0.54 8.96 18.80
C LYS A 178 -0.56 8.67 19.84
N LYS A 179 -1.02 7.43 19.95
CA LYS A 179 -2.19 7.03 20.78
C LYS A 179 -3.47 7.83 20.47
N GLY A 180 -3.59 8.38 19.27
CA GLY A 180 -4.77 9.10 18.81
C GLY A 180 -5.99 8.19 18.58
N LYS A 181 -7.19 8.79 18.50
CA LYS A 181 -8.45 8.08 18.20
C LYS A 181 -8.70 7.89 16.69
N LEU A 182 -7.94 8.58 15.83
CA LEU A 182 -8.10 8.52 14.38
C LEU A 182 -7.91 7.10 13.82
N LYS A 183 -7.09 6.27 14.48
CA LYS A 183 -6.91 4.83 14.16
C LYS A 183 -8.22 4.05 14.05
N PHE A 184 -9.23 4.35 14.86
CA PHE A 184 -10.54 3.69 14.80
C PHE A 184 -11.33 4.11 13.57
N PHE A 185 -11.34 5.41 13.28
CA PHE A 185 -11.98 5.93 12.07
C PHE A 185 -11.32 5.36 10.81
N VAL A 186 -9.98 5.39 10.75
CA VAL A 186 -9.19 4.82 9.65
C VAL A 186 -9.53 3.35 9.45
N ALA A 187 -9.50 2.54 10.51
CA ALA A 187 -9.82 1.12 10.41
C ALA A 187 -11.23 0.86 9.85
N THR A 188 -12.21 1.71 10.19
CA THR A 188 -13.56 1.62 9.65
C THR A 188 -13.64 1.94 8.16
N ILE A 189 -12.90 2.93 7.65
CA ILE A 189 -13.02 3.40 6.26
C ILE A 189 -12.12 2.64 5.26
N LEU A 190 -11.10 1.91 5.73
CA LEU A 190 -10.17 1.16 4.87
C LEU A 190 -10.88 0.28 3.82
N PRO A 191 -11.96 -0.48 4.15
CA PRO A 191 -12.69 -1.28 3.18
C PRO A 191 -13.38 -0.47 2.06
N VAL A 192 -13.70 0.80 2.30
CA VAL A 192 -14.28 1.72 1.28
C VAL A 192 -13.23 2.13 0.25
N ILE A 193 -11.98 2.23 0.68
CA ILE A 193 -10.84 2.56 -0.18
C ILE A 193 -10.44 1.33 -0.99
N ARG A 194 -10.23 0.21 -0.29
CA ARG A 194 -9.87 -1.08 -0.84
C ARG A 194 -10.42 -2.18 0.06
N THR A 195 -11.29 -3.03 -0.47
CA THR A 195 -11.94 -4.10 0.32
C THR A 195 -10.95 -5.08 0.94
N ASP A 196 -9.81 -5.34 0.28
CA ASP A 196 -8.71 -6.17 0.80
C ASP A 196 -8.01 -5.58 2.04
N PHE A 197 -8.18 -4.28 2.32
CA PHE A 197 -7.61 -3.63 3.50
C PHE A 197 -8.43 -3.87 4.77
N ILE A 198 -9.53 -4.63 4.70
CA ILE A 198 -10.19 -5.21 5.88
C ILE A 198 -9.21 -6.02 6.74
N LEU A 199 -8.17 -6.61 6.13
CA LEU A 199 -7.07 -7.28 6.83
C LEU A 199 -6.34 -6.31 7.76
N LEU A 200 -5.97 -5.13 7.26
CA LEU A 200 -5.30 -4.12 8.08
C LEU A 200 -6.25 -3.58 9.16
N SER A 201 -7.53 -3.36 8.84
CA SER A 201 -8.54 -3.01 9.86
C SER A 201 -8.56 -4.02 11.00
N GLY A 202 -8.60 -5.32 10.70
CA GLY A 202 -8.54 -6.40 11.68
C GLY A 202 -7.27 -6.34 12.52
N LEU A 203 -6.09 -6.23 11.89
CA LEU A 203 -4.81 -6.17 12.59
C LEU A 203 -4.71 -4.96 13.52
N LEU A 204 -5.12 -3.77 13.06
CA LEU A 204 -5.14 -2.55 13.87
C LEU A 204 -6.05 -2.72 15.09
N MET A 205 -7.27 -3.24 14.89
CA MET A 205 -8.27 -3.38 15.96
C MET A 205 -7.93 -4.48 16.96
N ILE A 206 -7.37 -5.61 16.51
CA ILE A 206 -6.86 -6.66 17.41
C ILE A 206 -5.75 -6.08 18.29
N PHE A 207 -4.85 -5.28 17.72
CA PHE A 207 -3.78 -4.64 18.47
C PHE A 207 -4.31 -3.65 19.52
N THR A 208 -5.23 -2.75 19.15
CA THR A 208 -5.82 -1.78 20.09
C THR A 208 -6.70 -2.43 21.15
N TYR A 209 -7.41 -3.51 20.81
CA TYR A 209 -8.18 -4.30 21.76
C TYR A 209 -7.28 -4.85 22.87
N ARG A 210 -6.09 -5.37 22.51
CA ARG A 210 -5.09 -5.87 23.47
C ARG A 210 -4.45 -4.76 24.30
N GLN A 211 -4.48 -3.51 23.84
CA GLN A 211 -3.98 -2.35 24.59
C GLN A 211 -5.00 -1.78 25.60
N GLY A 212 -6.26 -2.22 25.57
CA GLY A 212 -7.28 -1.82 26.55
C GLY A 212 -8.50 -1.11 25.95
N ASP A 213 -8.44 -0.62 24.71
CA ASP A 213 -9.54 0.08 24.03
C ASP A 213 -10.61 -0.90 23.49
N ARG A 214 -11.04 -1.88 24.30
CA ARG A 214 -11.79 -3.06 23.85
C ARG A 214 -13.08 -2.73 23.10
N PHE A 215 -13.95 -1.92 23.69
CA PHE A 215 -15.27 -1.60 23.12
C PHE A 215 -15.17 -0.83 21.80
N ILE A 216 -14.34 0.21 21.76
CA ILE A 216 -14.18 1.04 20.55
C ILE A 216 -13.51 0.22 19.43
N SER A 217 -12.53 -0.63 19.78
CA SER A 217 -11.89 -1.53 18.82
C SER A 217 -12.88 -2.52 18.21
N LEU A 218 -13.74 -3.12 19.04
CA LEU A 218 -14.77 -4.05 18.58
C LEU A 218 -15.80 -3.34 17.70
N PHE A 219 -16.29 -2.16 18.13
CA PHE A 219 -17.24 -1.37 17.35
C PHE A 219 -16.67 -0.98 15.98
N SER A 220 -15.41 -0.50 15.93
CA SER A 220 -14.75 -0.16 14.68
C SER A 220 -14.54 -1.37 13.77
N LEU A 221 -14.15 -2.53 14.33
CA LEU A 221 -14.01 -3.76 13.56
C LEU A 221 -15.34 -4.24 12.96
N LEU A 222 -16.41 -4.25 13.76
CA LEU A 222 -17.74 -4.60 13.30
C LEU A 222 -18.25 -3.63 12.23
N SER A 223 -17.98 -2.33 12.41
CA SER A 223 -18.30 -1.30 11.41
C SER A 223 -17.54 -1.54 10.10
N ALA A 224 -16.24 -1.85 10.16
CA ALA A 224 -15.43 -2.18 8.99
C ALA A 224 -15.98 -3.41 8.26
N ALA A 225 -16.37 -4.46 8.99
CA ALA A 225 -16.97 -5.66 8.42
C ALA A 225 -18.33 -5.37 7.78
N ALA A 226 -19.20 -4.59 8.43
CA ALA A 226 -20.48 -4.16 7.88
C ALA A 226 -20.30 -3.36 6.59
N ILE A 227 -19.33 -2.43 6.56
CA ILE A 227 -18.98 -1.65 5.37
C ILE A 227 -18.45 -2.56 4.26
N TYR A 228 -17.57 -3.51 4.57
CA TYR A 228 -17.05 -4.48 3.60
C TYR A 228 -18.21 -5.25 2.92
N ILE A 229 -19.16 -5.76 3.71
CA ILE A 229 -20.33 -6.49 3.21
C ILE A 229 -21.19 -5.56 2.35
N LEU A 230 -21.47 -4.34 2.83
CA LEU A 230 -22.29 -3.36 2.13
C LEU A 230 -21.68 -2.97 0.78
N VAL A 231 -20.38 -2.65 0.75
CA VAL A 231 -19.65 -2.31 -0.48
C VAL A 231 -19.70 -3.47 -1.47
N THR A 232 -19.41 -4.69 -1.01
CA THR A 232 -19.42 -5.88 -1.86
C THR A 232 -20.79 -6.10 -2.50
N LYS A 233 -21.87 -5.96 -1.72
CA LYS A 233 -23.25 -6.11 -2.19
C LYS A 233 -23.67 -4.99 -3.14
N LEU A 234 -23.39 -3.73 -2.82
CA LEU A 234 -23.80 -2.57 -3.62
C LEU A 234 -23.07 -2.45 -4.96
N THR A 235 -21.88 -3.05 -5.08
CA THR A 235 -21.06 -2.97 -6.29
C THR A 235 -21.13 -4.21 -7.17
N GLY A 236 -21.92 -5.22 -6.76
CA GLY A 236 -22.07 -6.47 -7.52
C GLY A 236 -20.76 -7.24 -7.67
N ASN A 237 -19.83 -7.13 -6.71
CA ASN A 237 -18.51 -7.74 -6.78
C ASN A 237 -18.60 -9.26 -7.03
N TYR A 238 -17.81 -9.79 -7.97
CA TYR A 238 -17.83 -11.21 -8.34
C TYR A 238 -17.35 -12.18 -7.26
N GLY A 239 -16.83 -11.68 -6.14
CA GLY A 239 -16.27 -12.49 -5.08
C GLY A 239 -14.82 -12.92 -5.33
N TYR A 240 -14.27 -13.58 -4.32
CA TYR A 240 -12.84 -13.92 -4.27
C TYR A 240 -12.43 -14.96 -5.32
N LEU A 241 -13.19 -16.05 -5.47
CA LEU A 241 -12.82 -17.14 -6.38
C LEU A 241 -12.76 -16.69 -7.84
N THR A 242 -13.73 -15.88 -8.28
CA THR A 242 -13.74 -15.31 -9.63
C THR A 242 -12.56 -14.38 -9.85
N LEU A 243 -12.25 -13.52 -8.87
CA LEU A 243 -11.08 -12.64 -8.93
C LEU A 243 -9.76 -13.44 -8.99
N PHE A 244 -9.65 -14.49 -8.18
CA PHE A 244 -8.46 -15.35 -8.16
C PHE A 244 -8.28 -16.07 -9.50
N ASN A 245 -9.34 -16.69 -10.02
CA ASN A 245 -9.29 -17.40 -11.31
C ASN A 245 -9.00 -16.45 -12.46
N PHE A 246 -9.64 -15.27 -12.48
CA PHE A 246 -9.38 -14.22 -13.49
C PHE A 246 -7.93 -13.74 -13.47
N THR A 247 -7.32 -13.63 -12.29
CA THR A 247 -5.96 -13.08 -12.16
C THR A 247 -4.88 -14.13 -12.42
N PHE A 248 -5.07 -15.37 -11.96
CA PHE A 248 -3.97 -16.33 -11.81
C PHE A 248 -4.13 -17.66 -12.56
N ILE A 249 -5.37 -18.11 -12.82
CA ILE A 249 -5.61 -19.46 -13.37
C ILE A 249 -6.01 -19.39 -14.85
N GLY A 250 -6.95 -18.51 -15.19
CA GLY A 250 -7.41 -18.33 -16.56
C GLY A 250 -6.46 -17.46 -17.38
N SER A 251 -6.48 -17.63 -18.71
CA SER A 251 -6.14 -16.51 -19.60
C SER A 251 -7.07 -15.35 -19.25
N LEU A 252 -6.56 -14.12 -19.24
CA LEU A 252 -7.33 -12.90 -18.93
C LEU A 252 -8.60 -12.87 -19.79
N SER A 253 -9.71 -13.40 -19.26
CA SER A 253 -10.93 -13.59 -20.03
C SER A 253 -11.60 -12.22 -20.20
N PRO A 254 -11.91 -11.81 -21.44
CA PRO A 254 -12.61 -10.55 -21.66
C PRO A 254 -14.03 -10.55 -21.09
N TYR A 255 -14.56 -11.70 -20.66
CA TYR A 255 -15.88 -11.84 -20.04
C TYR A 255 -15.80 -12.44 -18.63
N PRO A 256 -15.42 -11.64 -17.61
CA PRO A 256 -15.28 -12.11 -16.23
C PRO A 256 -16.52 -12.77 -15.62
N ALA A 257 -17.73 -12.37 -16.05
CA ALA A 257 -18.97 -12.97 -15.55
C ALA A 257 -19.12 -14.44 -15.92
N ASN A 258 -18.45 -14.87 -17.00
CA ASN A 258 -18.58 -16.19 -17.59
C ASN A 258 -17.40 -17.12 -17.24
N ILE A 259 -16.52 -16.70 -16.32
CA ILE A 259 -15.37 -17.50 -15.93
C ILE A 259 -15.83 -18.75 -15.20
N ILE A 260 -15.37 -19.89 -15.69
CA ILE A 260 -15.53 -21.18 -15.03
C ILE A 260 -14.46 -21.27 -13.93
N ILE A 261 -14.90 -21.44 -12.68
CA ILE A 261 -14.02 -21.58 -11.53
C ILE A 261 -13.34 -22.94 -11.60
N SER A 262 -12.00 -22.96 -11.54
CA SER A 262 -11.28 -24.23 -11.48
C SER A 262 -11.62 -24.99 -10.19
N HIS A 263 -11.85 -26.29 -10.33
CA HIS A 263 -12.00 -27.24 -9.24
C HIS A 263 -10.72 -28.03 -8.96
N GLN A 264 -9.66 -27.84 -9.76
CA GLN A 264 -8.41 -28.55 -9.59
C GLN A 264 -7.52 -27.84 -8.56
N VAL A 265 -7.13 -28.56 -7.51
CA VAL A 265 -6.27 -28.00 -6.43
C VAL A 265 -4.93 -27.51 -6.98
N GLY A 266 -4.37 -28.19 -7.99
CA GLY A 266 -3.09 -27.82 -8.61
C GLY A 266 -3.07 -26.40 -9.16
N ASP A 267 -4.18 -25.95 -9.75
CA ASP A 267 -4.30 -24.59 -10.32
C ASP A 267 -4.19 -23.51 -9.25
N TYR A 268 -4.58 -23.80 -8.01
CA TYR A 268 -4.45 -22.85 -6.89
C TYR A 268 -3.06 -22.85 -6.28
N VAL A 269 -2.27 -23.91 -6.45
CA VAL A 269 -0.91 -24.03 -5.89
C VAL A 269 0.13 -23.35 -6.78
N ILE A 270 -0.03 -23.44 -8.11
CA ILE A 270 0.91 -22.87 -9.09
C ILE A 270 1.19 -21.37 -8.85
N PRO A 271 0.18 -20.50 -8.61
CA PRO A 271 0.41 -19.08 -8.36
C PRO A 271 1.33 -18.81 -7.15
N TYR A 272 1.25 -19.63 -6.10
CA TYR A 272 2.14 -19.51 -4.94
C TYR A 272 3.57 -19.95 -5.25
N ALA A 273 3.76 -20.98 -6.08
CA ALA A 273 5.09 -21.38 -6.54
C ALA A 273 5.75 -20.28 -7.38
N LEU A 274 4.98 -19.67 -8.29
CA LEU A 274 5.43 -18.51 -9.09
C LEU A 274 5.73 -17.29 -8.21
N LEU A 275 4.89 -17.03 -7.20
CA LEU A 275 5.15 -16.00 -6.20
C LEU A 275 6.50 -16.24 -5.52
N LEU A 276 6.76 -17.44 -5.00
CA LEU A 276 8.01 -17.77 -4.30
C LEU A 276 9.23 -17.53 -5.18
N GLN A 277 9.19 -17.96 -6.44
CA GLN A 277 10.27 -17.71 -7.40
C GLN A 277 10.47 -16.20 -7.64
N SER A 278 9.37 -15.45 -7.77
CA SER A 278 9.44 -14.01 -8.00
C SER A 278 9.96 -13.24 -6.79
N LEU A 279 9.65 -13.67 -5.56
CA LEU A 279 10.14 -13.06 -4.33
C LEU A 279 11.66 -13.16 -4.22
N LEU A 280 12.25 -14.31 -4.57
CA LEU A 280 13.71 -14.48 -4.57
C LEU A 280 14.42 -13.54 -5.56
N SER A 281 13.73 -13.14 -6.62
CA SER A 281 14.28 -12.34 -7.71
C SER A 281 14.13 -10.83 -7.52
N HIS A 282 13.28 -10.40 -6.57
CA HIS A 282 12.89 -9.00 -6.46
C HIS A 282 13.67 -8.22 -5.38
N SER A 283 14.10 -7.01 -5.73
CA SER A 283 14.91 -6.14 -4.85
C SER A 283 14.19 -5.76 -3.55
N HIS A 284 12.87 -5.60 -3.57
CA HIS A 284 12.08 -5.26 -2.39
C HIS A 284 12.11 -6.35 -1.31
N THR A 285 12.31 -7.62 -1.68
CA THR A 285 12.41 -8.75 -0.74
C THR A 285 13.59 -8.58 0.22
N VAL A 286 14.66 -7.90 -0.22
CA VAL A 286 15.84 -7.63 0.61
C VAL A 286 15.47 -6.87 1.89
N VAL A 287 14.52 -5.94 1.83
CA VAL A 287 14.06 -5.18 3.01
C VAL A 287 13.44 -6.12 4.06
N TYR A 288 12.62 -7.06 3.61
CA TYR A 288 11.95 -8.03 4.50
C TYR A 288 12.94 -9.05 5.08
N VAL A 289 13.83 -9.59 4.25
CA VAL A 289 14.87 -10.54 4.69
C VAL A 289 15.83 -9.90 5.68
N LEU A 290 16.31 -8.69 5.40
CA LEU A 290 17.16 -7.94 6.31
C LEU A 290 16.45 -7.67 7.64
N ALA A 291 15.17 -7.31 7.61
CA ALA A 291 14.41 -7.06 8.82
C ALA A 291 14.25 -8.33 9.67
N LEU A 292 13.96 -9.49 9.05
CA LEU A 292 13.90 -10.78 9.75
C LEU A 292 15.25 -11.17 10.35
N TYR A 293 16.34 -10.96 9.61
CA TYR A 293 17.69 -11.22 10.10
C TYR A 293 18.04 -10.34 11.31
N LEU A 294 17.75 -9.04 11.24
CA LEU A 294 17.97 -8.11 12.35
C LEU A 294 17.11 -8.45 13.57
N PHE A 295 15.87 -8.91 13.35
CA PHE A 295 15.00 -9.38 14.43
C PHE A 295 15.58 -10.62 15.12
N TRP A 296 16.07 -11.59 14.34
CA TRP A 296 16.67 -12.81 14.87
C TRP A 296 17.90 -12.53 15.73
N LEU A 297 18.80 -11.66 15.27
CA LEU A 297 20.03 -11.31 16.01
C LEU A 297 19.77 -10.51 17.30
N ASN A 298 18.70 -9.73 17.37
CA ASN A 298 18.54 -8.69 18.40
C ASN A 298 17.26 -8.83 19.23
N ARG A 299 16.72 -10.06 19.32
CA ARG A 299 15.41 -10.36 19.92
C ARG A 299 15.17 -9.69 21.27
N ASP A 300 16.16 -9.68 22.16
CA ASP A 300 16.03 -9.17 23.53
C ASP A 300 16.10 -7.63 23.61
N GLN A 301 16.88 -6.99 22.73
CA GLN A 301 17.02 -5.53 22.70
C GLN A 301 15.85 -4.86 21.98
N VAL A 302 15.32 -5.51 20.94
CA VAL A 302 14.21 -5.04 20.10
C VAL A 302 12.90 -4.91 20.89
N ASN A 303 12.71 -5.73 21.92
CA ASN A 303 11.45 -5.79 22.68
C ASN A 303 11.24 -4.60 23.65
N ARG A 304 12.25 -3.72 23.82
CA ARG A 304 12.19 -2.55 24.73
C ARG A 304 11.30 -1.42 24.22
N GLY A 305 11.07 -1.32 22.91
CA GLY A 305 10.21 -0.31 22.28
C GLY A 305 8.90 -0.89 21.76
N LYS A 306 8.14 -1.60 22.61
CA LYS A 306 7.00 -2.47 22.20
C LYS A 306 6.10 -1.83 21.14
N VAL A 307 5.61 -0.60 21.34
CA VAL A 307 4.68 0.05 20.39
C VAL A 307 5.32 0.28 19.02
N HIS A 308 6.53 0.86 18.97
CA HIS A 308 7.26 1.10 17.72
C HIS A 308 7.61 -0.21 17.01
N PHE A 309 7.97 -1.26 17.76
CA PHE A 309 8.20 -2.59 17.20
C PHE A 309 6.93 -3.15 16.52
N TYR A 310 5.78 -3.08 17.18
CA TYR A 310 4.52 -3.55 16.59
C TYR A 310 4.10 -2.70 15.38
N CYS A 311 4.20 -1.37 15.49
CA CYS A 311 3.73 -0.44 14.45
C CYS A 311 4.63 -0.43 13.21
N LEU A 312 5.95 -0.53 13.39
CA LEU A 312 6.90 -0.41 12.29
C LEU A 312 7.30 -1.77 11.69
N PHE A 313 7.17 -2.87 12.44
CA PHE A 313 7.58 -4.19 11.97
C PHE A 313 6.43 -5.20 11.94
N ILE A 314 5.85 -5.57 13.08
CA ILE A 314 4.91 -6.71 13.15
C ILE A 314 3.65 -6.47 12.32
N LEU A 315 2.96 -5.34 12.48
CA LEU A 315 1.72 -5.07 11.75
C LEU A 315 1.95 -5.00 10.22
N PRO A 316 2.94 -4.23 9.71
CA PRO A 316 3.32 -4.26 8.30
C PRO A 316 3.69 -5.64 7.75
N PHE A 317 4.46 -6.42 8.52
CA PHE A 317 4.95 -7.72 8.11
C PHE A 317 3.80 -8.72 8.02
N VAL A 318 2.98 -8.81 9.07
CA VAL A 318 1.80 -9.70 9.10
C VAL A 318 0.79 -9.30 8.02
N PHE A 319 0.56 -8.01 7.80
CA PHE A 319 -0.28 -7.55 6.69
C PHE A 319 0.26 -8.02 5.34
N THR A 320 1.55 -7.83 5.07
CA THR A 320 2.17 -8.23 3.80
C THR A 320 2.05 -9.75 3.60
N ALA A 321 2.37 -10.54 4.63
CA ALA A 321 2.28 -12.00 4.57
C ALA A 321 0.84 -12.47 4.37
N ALA A 322 -0.12 -11.94 5.14
CA ALA A 322 -1.53 -12.31 5.01
C ALA A 322 -2.10 -11.92 3.64
N HIS A 323 -1.72 -10.76 3.11
CA HIS A 323 -2.16 -10.30 1.80
C HIS A 323 -1.57 -11.17 0.67
N MET A 324 -0.29 -11.50 0.72
CA MET A 324 0.35 -12.43 -0.23
C MET A 324 -0.23 -13.85 -0.15
N LEU A 325 -0.63 -14.30 1.05
CA LEU A 325 -1.30 -15.59 1.23
C LEU A 325 -2.70 -15.59 0.63
N LEU A 326 -3.44 -14.49 0.71
CA LEU A 326 -4.78 -14.37 0.11
C LEU A 326 -4.71 -14.02 -1.36
N PHE A 327 -3.66 -13.37 -1.83
CA PHE A 327 -3.53 -12.94 -3.21
C PHE A 327 -2.07 -13.07 -3.62
N PRO A 328 -1.67 -14.20 -4.25
CA PRO A 328 -0.28 -14.53 -4.54
C PRO A 328 0.29 -13.70 -5.69
N SER A 329 0.39 -12.39 -5.47
CA SER A 329 0.86 -11.41 -6.43
C SER A 329 2.12 -10.73 -5.93
N ASN A 330 3.06 -10.52 -6.85
CA ASN A 330 4.29 -9.78 -6.63
C ASN A 330 4.17 -8.28 -6.94
N HIS A 331 2.94 -7.74 -6.99
CA HIS A 331 2.72 -6.32 -7.20
C HIS A 331 3.10 -5.50 -5.96
N PHE A 332 4.39 -5.13 -5.86
CA PHE A 332 4.96 -4.38 -4.74
C PHE A 332 4.28 -3.04 -4.47
N ARG A 333 3.56 -2.47 -5.45
CA ARG A 333 2.68 -1.30 -5.28
C ARG A 333 1.68 -1.44 -4.12
N PHE A 334 1.27 -2.66 -3.74
CA PHE A 334 0.38 -2.88 -2.60
C PHE A 334 1.08 -2.77 -1.24
N PHE A 335 2.41 -2.86 -1.22
CA PHE A 335 3.22 -2.98 0.00
C PHE A 335 4.13 -1.78 0.24
N VAL A 336 3.91 -0.65 -0.45
CA VAL A 336 4.71 0.58 -0.29
C VAL A 336 4.71 1.06 1.16
N PHE A 337 3.54 1.10 1.82
CA PHE A 337 3.50 1.49 3.24
C PHE A 337 4.23 0.48 4.12
N SER A 338 4.02 -0.82 3.87
CA SER A 338 4.61 -1.89 4.70
C SER A 338 6.13 -1.91 4.62
N SER A 339 6.67 -1.91 3.39
CA SER A 339 8.10 -1.88 3.13
C SER A 339 8.77 -0.63 3.71
N SER A 340 8.11 0.53 3.63
CA SER A 340 8.60 1.78 4.21
C SER A 340 8.71 1.72 5.73
N LEU A 341 7.68 1.21 6.40
CA LEU A 341 7.69 1.07 7.86
C LEU A 341 8.73 0.07 8.34
N ILE A 342 8.83 -1.08 7.65
CA ILE A 342 9.84 -2.11 7.96
C ILE A 342 11.24 -1.55 7.76
N PHE A 343 11.47 -0.77 6.69
CA PHE A 343 12.76 -0.14 6.46
C PHE A 343 13.13 0.87 7.57
N ILE A 344 12.17 1.71 8.01
CA ILE A 344 12.37 2.61 9.16
C ILE A 344 12.71 1.82 10.43
N TRP A 345 12.03 0.70 10.66
CA TRP A 345 12.32 -0.17 11.79
C TRP A 345 13.74 -0.74 11.72
N SER A 346 14.16 -1.27 10.58
CA SER A 346 15.52 -1.79 10.39
C SER A 346 16.58 -0.73 10.68
N LEU A 347 16.39 0.50 10.18
CA LEU A 347 17.29 1.62 10.46
C LEU A 347 17.30 2.02 11.94
N THR A 348 16.14 1.94 12.60
CA THR A 348 16.01 2.20 14.04
C THR A 348 16.85 1.19 14.84
N VAL A 349 16.75 -0.10 14.52
CA VAL A 349 17.55 -1.16 15.16
C VAL A 349 19.04 -0.92 14.94
N LEU A 350 19.47 -0.66 13.71
CA LEU A 350 20.87 -0.39 13.40
C LEU A 350 21.41 0.84 14.17
N ALA A 351 20.62 1.91 14.27
CA ALA A 351 20.99 3.11 15.03
C ALA A 351 21.12 2.82 16.53
N GLN A 352 20.27 1.95 17.08
CA GLN A 352 20.35 1.52 18.49
C GLN A 352 21.59 0.67 18.74
N LEU A 353 21.90 -0.28 17.86
CA LEU A 353 23.10 -1.13 17.97
C LEU A 353 24.38 -0.31 17.93
N LYS A 354 24.46 0.68 17.04
CA LYS A 354 25.60 1.61 17.00
C LYS A 354 25.78 2.34 18.33
N LYS A 355 24.69 2.87 18.91
CA LYS A 355 24.75 3.56 20.22
C LYS A 355 25.19 2.65 21.35
N VAL A 356 24.74 1.39 21.38
CA VAL A 356 25.16 0.42 22.40
C VAL A 356 26.65 0.12 22.27
N ARG A 357 27.13 -0.12 21.05
CA ARG A 357 28.55 -0.34 20.77
C ARG A 357 29.41 0.87 21.17
N ASP A 358 29.01 2.07 20.78
CA ASP A 358 29.74 3.30 21.10
C ASP A 358 29.82 3.56 22.61
N ARG A 359 28.79 3.16 23.38
CA ARG A 359 28.80 3.21 24.85
C ARG A 359 29.75 2.18 25.46
N ALA A 360 29.76 0.95 24.94
CA ALA A 360 30.66 -0.11 25.42
C ALA A 360 32.14 0.25 25.20
N VAL A 361 32.47 0.83 24.04
CA VAL A 361 33.83 1.31 23.75
C VAL A 361 34.24 2.43 24.72
N LYS A 362 33.35 3.40 24.98
CA LYS A 362 33.63 4.47 25.96
C LYS A 362 33.89 3.92 27.36
N ILE A 363 33.09 2.95 27.84
CA ILE A 363 33.29 2.35 29.17
C ILE A 363 34.61 1.57 29.22
N GLY A 364 34.95 0.81 28.17
CA GLY A 364 36.22 0.09 28.07
C GLY A 364 37.46 1.00 28.07
N GLN A 365 37.34 2.23 27.57
CA GLN A 365 38.43 3.23 27.61
C GLN A 365 38.62 3.89 28.99
N TYR A 366 37.63 3.85 29.89
CA TYR A 366 37.76 4.32 31.27
C TYR A 366 38.11 3.21 32.26
N ALA A 367 38.16 1.96 31.80
CA ALA A 367 38.62 0.81 32.56
C ALA A 367 40.09 0.51 32.24
N GLU A 368 40.99 1.44 32.56
CA GLU A 368 42.41 1.06 32.71
C GLU A 368 42.55 0.16 33.96
N PRO A 369 43.33 -0.93 33.90
CA PRO A 369 43.49 -1.81 35.04
C PRO A 369 44.29 -1.07 36.11
N LEU A 370 43.72 -0.95 37.31
CA LEU A 370 44.49 -0.78 38.54
C LEU A 370 45.41 -2.01 38.66
N LEU A 371 46.56 -1.97 38.00
CA LEU A 371 47.63 -2.92 38.24
C LEU A 371 48.03 -2.77 39.72
N PRO A 372 48.11 -3.88 40.49
CA PRO A 372 48.67 -3.81 41.82
C PRO A 372 50.13 -3.35 41.66
N ARG A 373 50.48 -2.20 42.24
CA ARG A 373 51.89 -1.87 42.48
C ARG A 373 52.43 -2.97 43.37
N ASN A 374 53.25 -3.85 42.79
CA ASN A 374 54.09 -4.77 43.56
C ASN A 374 55.02 -3.91 44.43
N GLU A 375 54.70 -3.79 45.70
CA GLU A 375 55.66 -3.48 46.74
C GLU A 375 56.55 -4.72 46.93
N LEU A 376 57.61 -4.80 46.13
CA LEU A 376 58.76 -5.64 46.44
C LEU A 376 59.66 -4.86 47.38
N GLY A 377 59.50 -5.11 48.68
CA GLY A 377 60.50 -4.81 49.68
C GLY A 377 61.68 -5.78 49.54
N TRP A 378 62.89 -5.21 49.44
CA TRP A 378 64.14 -5.81 49.88
C TRP A 378 64.64 -5.02 51.08
#